data_AF-A0A1Q7V5B8-F1
#
_entry.id   AF-A0A1Q7V5B8-F1
#
_cell.length_a   1.000
_cell.length_b   1.000
_cell.length_c   1.000
_cell.angle_alpha   90.00
_cell.angle_beta   90.00
_cell.angle_gamma   90.00
#
_symmetry.space_group_name_H-M   'P 1'
#
loop_
_entity.id
_entity.type
_entity.pdbx_description
1 polymer ?
#
loop_
_entity_poly.entity_id
_entity_poly.type
_entity_poly.pdbx_seq_one_letter_code
_entity_poly.pdbx_strand_id
1 'polypeptide(L)'
;MKRLVSILLGGVLALSLALNIFLWGRLSSQNIQLRSAQASATEIDELRRQNQELQINPPSAFNSAGADGRELAQLRNEVSQLRKQAAEVLTLRAQAGEAARLRARLATATQDLARAESELADAVKLSPEQMQQLKEEAQSVQCVNSLKQIGLAARLWAKDHGDVFPPDFISMRDYLATPKILFCPADAVATRVSDWPQLDPSSISYRFLNPNGNASDPAKPLTTCPIHGHTVLSDASVQRQ
;
A
#
# COMPACT_ATOMS: atom_id res chain seq x y z
N MET A 1 -55.45 -21.81 105.11
CA MET A 1 -55.05 -20.68 104.24
C MET A 1 -53.56 -20.31 104.37
N LYS A 2 -52.97 -20.14 105.56
CA LYS A 2 -51.55 -19.72 105.72
C LYS A 2 -50.49 -20.63 105.07
N ARG A 3 -50.67 -21.96 105.10
CA ARG A 3 -49.71 -22.92 104.49
C ARG A 3 -49.69 -22.90 102.95
N LEU A 4 -50.80 -22.56 102.31
CA LEU A 4 -50.89 -22.51 100.84
C LEU A 4 -50.17 -21.27 100.27
N VAL A 5 -50.26 -20.13 100.97
CA VAL A 5 -49.61 -18.87 100.57
C VAL A 5 -48.09 -18.98 100.63
N SER A 6 -47.52 -19.63 101.65
CA SER A 6 -46.06 -19.84 101.75
C SER A 6 -45.50 -20.76 100.66
N ILE A 7 -46.25 -21.78 100.22
CA ILE A 7 -45.85 -22.68 99.14
C ILE A 7 -45.89 -21.96 97.79
N LEU A 8 -46.92 -21.15 97.53
CA LEU A 8 -47.02 -20.34 96.32
C LEU A 8 -45.93 -19.25 96.26
N LEU A 9 -45.62 -18.59 97.38
CA LEU A 9 -44.56 -17.59 97.46
C LEU A 9 -43.17 -18.21 97.24
N GLY A 10 -42.91 -19.39 97.82
CA GLY A 10 -41.68 -20.16 97.58
C GLY A 10 -41.55 -20.62 96.13
N GLY A 11 -42.66 -21.04 95.51
CA GLY A 11 -42.72 -21.41 94.08
C GLY A 11 -42.41 -20.23 93.15
N VAL A 12 -42.95 -19.04 93.43
CA VAL A 12 -42.68 -17.82 92.65
C VAL A 12 -41.23 -17.37 92.77
N LEU A 13 -40.64 -17.43 93.97
CA LEU A 13 -39.22 -17.11 94.19
C LEU A 13 -38.30 -18.10 93.47
N ALA A 14 -38.61 -19.40 93.52
CA ALA A 14 -37.87 -20.43 92.81
C ALA A 14 -37.96 -20.24 91.28
N LEU A 15 -39.15 -19.89 90.76
CA LEU A 15 -39.35 -19.61 89.34
C LEU A 15 -38.59 -18.36 88.89
N SER A 16 -38.57 -17.31 89.73
CA SER A 16 -37.80 -16.07 89.48
C SER A 16 -36.30 -16.31 89.46
N LEU A 17 -35.78 -17.12 90.40
CA LEU A 17 -34.38 -17.51 90.45
C LEU A 17 -34.00 -18.35 89.21
N ALA A 18 -34.85 -19.32 88.85
CA ALA A 18 -34.65 -20.15 87.66
C ALA A 18 -34.67 -19.33 86.36
N LEU A 19 -35.60 -18.37 86.25
CA LEU A 19 -35.67 -17.45 85.11
C LEU A 19 -34.44 -16.54 85.02
N ASN A 20 -33.97 -16.01 86.15
CA ASN A 20 -32.73 -15.21 86.19
C ASN A 20 -31.50 -16.02 85.79
N ILE A 21 -31.35 -17.26 86.27
CA ILE A 21 -30.25 -18.15 85.88
C ILE A 21 -30.31 -18.46 84.38
N PHE A 22 -31.50 -18.74 83.85
CA PHE A 22 -31.68 -19.01 82.42
C PHE A 22 -31.36 -17.79 81.55
N LEU A 23 -31.87 -16.61 81.92
CA LEU A 23 -31.60 -15.35 81.22
C LEU A 23 -30.12 -14.98 81.28
N TRP A 24 -29.47 -15.16 82.44
CA TRP A 24 -28.04 -14.93 82.60
C TRP A 24 -27.20 -15.92 81.78
N GLY A 25 -27.60 -17.20 81.74
CA GLY A 25 -26.98 -18.21 80.87
C GLY A 25 -27.07 -17.85 79.40
N ARG A 26 -28.25 -17.38 78.93
CA ARG A 26 -28.44 -16.91 77.55
C ARG A 26 -27.62 -15.66 77.24
N LEU A 27 -27.58 -14.70 78.16
CA LEU A 27 -26.81 -13.46 78.03
C LEU A 27 -25.29 -13.73 78.02
N SER A 28 -24.83 -14.66 78.86
CA SER A 28 -23.44 -15.13 78.90
C SER A 28 -23.07 -15.81 77.58
N SER A 29 -23.93 -16.70 77.09
CA SER A 29 -23.74 -17.37 75.79
C SER A 29 -23.65 -16.37 74.63
N GLN A 30 -24.54 -15.37 74.58
CA GLN A 30 -24.50 -14.31 73.57
C GLN A 30 -23.23 -13.45 73.66
N ASN A 31 -22.76 -13.11 74.87
CA ASN A 31 -21.50 -12.40 75.06
C ASN A 31 -20.29 -13.19 74.55
N ILE A 32 -20.27 -14.51 74.72
CA ILE A 32 -19.20 -15.37 74.18
C ILE A 32 -19.23 -15.34 72.65
N GLN A 33 -20.41 -15.45 72.03
CA GLN A 33 -20.54 -15.38 70.57
C GLN A 33 -20.13 -14.02 69.99
N LEU A 34 -20.49 -12.93 70.66
CA LEU A 34 -20.06 -11.58 70.25
C LEU A 34 -18.54 -11.43 70.31
N ARG A 35 -17.89 -11.97 71.35
CA ARG A 35 -16.43 -11.97 71.46
C ARG A 35 -15.77 -12.79 70.36
N SER A 36 -16.30 -13.97 70.02
CA SER A 36 -15.77 -14.76 68.91
C SER A 36 -15.98 -14.08 67.56
N ALA A 37 -17.13 -13.44 67.36
CA ALA A 37 -17.40 -12.67 66.14
C ALA A 37 -16.47 -11.47 66.01
N GLN A 38 -16.23 -10.75 67.11
CA GLN A 38 -15.26 -9.65 67.16
C GLN A 38 -13.83 -10.12 66.84
N ALA A 39 -13.41 -11.28 67.37
CA ALA A 39 -12.11 -11.85 67.06
C ALA A 39 -11.96 -12.17 65.56
N SER A 40 -12.98 -12.78 64.94
CA SER A 40 -12.95 -13.04 63.49
C SER A 40 -12.98 -11.76 62.65
N ALA A 41 -13.67 -10.71 63.12
CA ALA A 41 -13.68 -9.42 62.43
C ALA A 41 -12.29 -8.75 62.47
N THR A 42 -11.60 -8.81 63.62
CA THR A 42 -10.23 -8.30 63.73
C THR A 42 -9.25 -9.07 62.87
N GLU A 43 -9.43 -10.39 62.74
CA GLU A 43 -8.62 -11.23 61.85
C GLU A 43 -8.84 -10.87 60.38
N ILE A 44 -10.08 -10.61 59.96
CA ILE A 44 -10.40 -10.14 58.60
C ILE A 44 -9.75 -8.78 58.33
N ASP A 45 -9.81 -7.84 59.28
CA ASP A 45 -9.21 -6.52 59.10
C ASP A 45 -7.68 -6.58 59.05
N GLU A 46 -7.06 -7.48 59.82
CA GLU A 46 -5.62 -7.75 59.74
C GLU A 46 -5.25 -8.37 58.39
N LEU A 47 -6.00 -9.38 57.92
CA LEU A 47 -5.78 -9.96 56.59
C LEU A 47 -6.00 -8.92 55.47
N ARG A 48 -6.94 -7.99 55.63
CA ARG A 48 -7.12 -6.88 54.68
C ARG A 48 -5.92 -5.95 54.68
N ARG A 49 -5.35 -5.62 55.84
CA ARG A 49 -4.13 -4.81 55.94
C ARG A 49 -2.94 -5.52 55.32
N GLN A 50 -2.71 -6.78 55.65
CA GLN A 50 -1.63 -7.59 55.05
C GLN A 50 -1.79 -7.69 53.53
N ASN A 51 -3.02 -7.89 53.04
CA ASN A 51 -3.28 -7.85 51.60
C ASN A 51 -3.00 -6.47 50.99
N GLN A 52 -3.34 -5.38 51.68
CA GLN A 52 -3.05 -4.02 51.22
C GLN A 52 -1.55 -3.72 51.20
N GLU A 53 -0.79 -4.19 52.20
CA GLU A 53 0.66 -4.05 52.25
C GLU A 53 1.35 -4.82 51.12
N LEU A 54 0.91 -6.04 50.84
CA LEU A 54 1.41 -6.83 49.71
C LEU A 54 1.08 -6.19 48.36
N GLN A 55 -0.02 -5.43 48.25
CA GLN A 55 -0.36 -4.66 47.05
C GLN A 55 0.51 -3.40 46.89
N ILE A 56 0.82 -2.71 48.00
CA ILE A 56 1.65 -1.49 47.98
C ILE A 56 3.13 -1.83 47.77
N ASN A 57 3.62 -2.87 48.46
CA ASN A 57 5.00 -3.35 48.39
C ASN A 57 5.02 -4.80 47.89
N PRO A 58 4.73 -5.03 46.60
CA PRO A 58 4.82 -6.36 46.04
C PRO A 58 6.27 -6.86 46.15
N PRO A 59 6.46 -8.16 46.43
CA PRO A 59 7.79 -8.74 46.48
C PRO A 59 8.53 -8.49 45.16
N SER A 60 9.84 -8.20 45.25
CA SER A 60 10.68 -7.88 44.08
C SER A 60 10.57 -8.89 42.94
N ALA A 61 10.33 -10.16 43.26
CA ALA A 61 10.08 -11.25 42.31
C ALA A 61 8.85 -11.03 41.41
N PHE A 62 7.79 -10.34 41.88
CA PHE A 62 6.60 -10.04 41.07
C PHE A 62 6.89 -8.89 40.08
N ASN A 63 7.63 -7.88 40.52
CA ASN A 63 8.04 -6.77 39.67
C ASN A 63 9.03 -7.22 38.58
N SER A 64 9.97 -8.11 38.91
CA SER A 64 10.90 -8.71 37.94
C SER A 64 10.14 -9.59 36.94
N ALA A 65 9.22 -10.46 37.38
CA ALA A 65 8.41 -11.26 36.47
C ALA A 65 7.58 -10.42 35.48
N GLY A 66 7.07 -9.26 35.93
CA GLY A 66 6.40 -8.30 35.06
C GLY A 66 7.33 -7.61 34.06
N ALA A 67 8.59 -7.33 34.44
CA ALA A 67 9.61 -6.80 33.54
C ALA A 67 10.06 -7.84 32.51
N ASP A 68 10.34 -9.05 32.96
CA ASP A 68 10.72 -10.20 32.12
C ASP A 68 9.61 -10.52 31.11
N GLY A 69 8.34 -10.43 31.52
CA GLY A 69 7.19 -10.61 30.63
C GLY A 69 7.08 -9.54 29.54
N ARG A 70 7.43 -8.28 29.84
CA ARG A 70 7.49 -7.20 28.85
C ARG A 70 8.63 -7.39 27.87
N GLU A 71 9.81 -7.78 28.36
CA GLU A 71 10.98 -8.08 27.52
C GLU A 71 10.69 -9.25 26.58
N LEU A 72 10.07 -10.32 27.07
CA LEU A 72 9.68 -11.47 26.25
C LEU A 72 8.66 -11.08 25.16
N ALA A 73 7.73 -10.18 25.47
CA ALA A 73 6.77 -9.67 24.49
C ALA A 73 7.46 -8.82 23.41
N GLN A 74 8.42 -7.97 23.81
CA GLN A 74 9.24 -7.19 22.87
C GLN A 74 10.06 -8.11 21.95
N LEU A 75 10.79 -9.08 22.50
CA LEU A 75 11.58 -10.03 21.73
C LEU A 75 10.71 -10.86 20.78
N ARG A 76 9.50 -11.25 21.20
CA ARG A 76 8.54 -11.94 20.31
C ARG A 76 8.14 -11.07 19.12
N ASN A 77 7.90 -9.78 19.36
CA ASN A 77 7.57 -8.83 18.29
C ASN A 77 8.76 -8.63 17.34
N GLU A 78 9.97 -8.48 17.87
CA GLU A 78 11.21 -8.37 17.07
C GLU A 78 11.45 -9.63 16.23
N VAL A 79 11.30 -10.83 16.80
CA VAL A 79 11.42 -12.10 16.06
C VAL A 79 10.35 -12.20 14.96
N SER A 80 9.11 -11.76 15.23
CA SER A 80 8.05 -11.70 14.22
C SER A 80 8.42 -10.75 13.07
N GLN A 81 8.96 -9.58 13.40
CA GLN A 81 9.41 -8.61 12.41
C GLN A 81 10.59 -9.13 11.59
N LEU A 82 11.60 -9.73 12.22
CA LEU A 82 12.76 -10.32 11.54
C LEU A 82 12.33 -11.46 10.61
N ARG A 83 11.36 -12.28 10.99
CA ARG A 83 10.79 -13.33 10.11
C ARG A 83 10.12 -12.74 8.87
N LYS A 84 9.37 -11.64 9.02
CA LYS A 84 8.77 -10.93 7.88
C LYS A 84 9.84 -10.38 6.94
N GLN A 85 10.87 -9.72 7.49
CA GLN A 85 12.00 -9.22 6.71
C GLN A 85 12.76 -10.34 5.99
N ALA A 86 12.98 -11.48 6.65
CA ALA A 86 13.62 -12.64 6.04
C ALA A 86 12.81 -13.18 4.85
N ALA A 87 11.48 -13.24 4.97
CA ALA A 87 10.59 -13.64 3.87
C ALA A 87 10.62 -12.64 2.70
N GLU A 88 10.66 -11.34 2.99
CA GLU A 88 10.80 -10.28 2.00
C GLU A 88 12.15 -10.39 1.25
N VAL A 89 13.26 -10.62 1.96
CA VAL A 89 14.58 -10.82 1.35
C VAL A 89 14.60 -12.03 0.41
N LEU A 90 13.95 -13.14 0.77
CA LEU A 90 13.83 -14.31 -0.12
C LEU A 90 13.06 -13.95 -1.40
N THR A 91 11.98 -13.19 -1.26
CA THR A 91 11.17 -12.72 -2.40
C THR A 91 12.00 -11.83 -3.33
N LEU A 92 12.71 -10.86 -2.77
CA LEU A 92 13.59 -9.96 -3.54
C LEU A 92 14.71 -10.72 -4.25
N ARG A 93 15.30 -11.74 -3.62
CA ARG A 93 16.31 -12.60 -4.25
C ARG A 93 15.75 -13.38 -5.42
N ALA A 94 14.52 -13.89 -5.33
CA ALA A 94 13.85 -14.57 -6.44
C ALA A 94 13.64 -13.61 -7.62
N GLN A 95 13.15 -12.40 -7.37
CA GLN A 95 12.97 -11.35 -8.38
C GLN A 95 14.30 -10.94 -9.02
N ALA A 96 15.38 -10.79 -8.23
CA ALA A 96 16.70 -10.50 -8.76
C ALA A 96 17.22 -11.62 -9.68
N GLY A 97 16.97 -12.88 -9.32
CA GLY A 97 17.28 -14.04 -10.17
C GLY A 97 16.49 -14.04 -11.48
N GLU A 98 15.20 -13.70 -11.44
CA GLU A 98 14.37 -13.56 -12.64
C GLU A 98 14.87 -12.41 -13.53
N ALA A 99 15.16 -11.25 -12.95
CA ALA A 99 15.70 -10.10 -13.67
C ALA A 99 17.04 -10.44 -14.35
N ALA A 100 17.92 -11.20 -13.70
CA ALA A 100 19.16 -11.68 -14.31
C ALA A 100 18.90 -12.60 -15.52
N ARG A 101 17.93 -13.53 -15.40
CA ARG A 101 17.53 -14.42 -16.51
C ARG A 101 16.92 -13.64 -17.68
N LEU A 102 16.11 -12.63 -17.41
CA LEU A 102 15.55 -11.76 -18.44
C LEU A 102 16.64 -10.97 -19.16
N ARG A 103 17.61 -10.41 -18.41
CA ARG A 103 18.77 -9.72 -19.01
C ARG A 103 19.60 -10.65 -19.91
N ALA A 104 19.83 -11.89 -19.49
CA ALA A 104 20.52 -12.88 -20.31
C ALA A 104 19.74 -13.24 -21.59
N ARG A 105 18.41 -13.38 -21.49
CA ARG A 105 17.53 -13.59 -22.66
C ARG A 105 17.53 -12.40 -23.62
N LEU A 106 17.53 -11.17 -23.09
CA LEU A 106 17.65 -9.98 -23.93
C LEU A 106 19.01 -9.91 -24.63
N ALA A 107 20.11 -10.21 -23.92
CA ALA A 107 21.45 -10.22 -24.52
C ALA A 107 21.58 -11.24 -25.67
N THR A 108 21.06 -12.45 -25.48
CA THR A 108 21.02 -13.47 -26.54
C THR A 108 20.16 -13.04 -27.72
N ALA A 109 18.95 -12.54 -27.48
CA ALA A 109 18.07 -12.02 -28.54
C ALA A 109 18.71 -10.85 -29.32
N THR A 110 19.46 -9.95 -28.66
CA THR A 110 20.16 -8.87 -29.36
C THR A 110 21.29 -9.39 -30.25
N GLN A 111 22.00 -10.43 -29.81
CA GLN A 111 23.05 -11.06 -30.61
C GLN A 111 22.45 -11.81 -31.81
N ASP A 112 21.34 -12.52 -31.61
CA ASP A 112 20.63 -13.22 -32.68
C ASP A 112 20.08 -12.24 -33.73
N LEU A 113 19.55 -11.10 -33.29
CA LEU A 113 19.09 -10.04 -34.20
C LEU A 113 20.26 -9.48 -35.01
N ALA A 114 21.40 -9.17 -34.38
CA ALA A 114 22.58 -8.67 -35.07
C ALA A 114 23.13 -9.68 -36.10
N ARG A 115 23.11 -10.97 -35.74
CA ARG A 115 23.49 -12.05 -36.67
C ARG A 115 22.53 -12.13 -37.86
N ALA A 116 21.23 -12.09 -37.61
CA ALA A 116 20.22 -12.12 -38.68
C ALA A 116 20.32 -10.90 -39.61
N GLU A 117 20.62 -9.71 -39.07
CA GLU A 117 20.88 -8.52 -39.88
C GLU A 117 22.10 -8.70 -40.78
N SER A 118 23.20 -9.27 -40.26
CA SER A 118 24.38 -9.57 -41.07
C SER A 118 24.10 -10.59 -42.16
N GLU A 119 23.40 -11.69 -41.83
CA GLU A 119 23.04 -12.73 -42.79
C GLU A 119 22.13 -12.17 -43.91
N LEU A 120 21.21 -11.26 -43.56
CA LEU A 120 20.39 -10.55 -44.54
C LEU A 120 21.24 -9.60 -45.41
N ALA A 121 22.20 -8.88 -44.82
CA ALA A 121 23.13 -8.01 -45.55
C ALA A 121 23.87 -8.79 -46.64
N ASP A 122 24.41 -9.94 -46.26
CA ASP A 122 25.18 -10.83 -47.13
C ASP A 122 24.29 -11.42 -48.23
N ALA A 123 23.09 -11.87 -47.88
CA ALA A 123 22.12 -12.43 -48.84
C ALA A 123 21.70 -11.41 -49.90
N VAL A 124 21.54 -10.14 -49.52
CA VAL A 124 21.16 -9.03 -50.42
C VAL A 124 22.38 -8.33 -51.03
N LYS A 125 23.61 -8.74 -50.68
CA LYS A 125 24.88 -8.16 -51.15
C LYS A 125 25.00 -6.66 -50.88
N LEU A 126 24.50 -6.22 -49.73
CA LEU A 126 24.59 -4.82 -49.30
C LEU A 126 25.85 -4.61 -48.47
N SER A 127 26.55 -3.50 -48.70
CA SER A 127 27.60 -3.06 -47.76
C SER A 127 26.97 -2.61 -46.44
N PRO A 128 27.73 -2.62 -45.32
CA PRO A 128 27.24 -2.08 -44.05
C PRO A 128 26.73 -0.63 -44.16
N GLU A 129 27.38 0.18 -44.99
CA GLU A 129 26.99 1.56 -45.27
C GLU A 129 25.64 1.65 -45.99
N GLN A 130 25.42 0.83 -47.01
CA GLN A 130 24.15 0.79 -47.74
C GLN A 130 23.00 0.30 -46.84
N MET A 131 23.26 -0.68 -45.99
CA MET A 131 22.28 -1.14 -45.01
C MET A 131 21.89 -0.01 -44.04
N GLN A 132 22.87 0.75 -43.57
CA GLN A 132 22.61 1.88 -42.69
C GLN A 132 21.77 2.97 -43.39
N GLN A 133 22.10 3.31 -44.63
CA GLN A 133 21.31 4.25 -45.43
C GLN A 133 19.86 3.78 -45.63
N LEU A 134 19.64 2.48 -45.87
CA LEU A 134 18.30 1.91 -45.99
C LEU A 134 17.55 1.93 -44.66
N LYS A 135 18.22 1.71 -43.53
CA LYS A 135 17.62 1.85 -42.20
C LYS A 135 17.18 3.29 -41.94
N GLU A 136 18.04 4.26 -42.26
CA GLU A 136 17.73 5.69 -42.14
C GLU A 136 16.55 6.10 -43.03
N GLU A 137 16.54 5.68 -44.29
CA GLU A 137 15.42 5.95 -45.20
C GLU A 137 14.13 5.26 -44.72
N ALA A 138 14.20 4.03 -44.21
CA ALA A 138 13.03 3.35 -43.65
C ALA A 138 12.48 4.10 -42.41
N GLN A 139 13.36 4.62 -41.55
CA GLN A 139 12.97 5.47 -40.42
C GLN A 139 12.35 6.79 -40.88
N SER A 140 12.90 7.44 -41.92
CA SER A 140 12.31 8.65 -42.54
C SER A 140 10.90 8.35 -43.06
N VAL A 141 10.73 7.26 -43.82
CA VAL A 141 9.42 6.85 -44.35
C VAL A 141 8.43 6.55 -43.22
N GLN A 142 8.85 5.84 -42.17
CA GLN A 142 8.00 5.59 -41.01
C GLN A 142 7.63 6.88 -40.28
N CYS A 143 8.56 7.83 -40.15
CA CYS A 143 8.30 9.15 -39.57
C CYS A 143 7.25 9.92 -40.38
N VAL A 144 7.33 9.90 -41.72
CA VAL A 144 6.31 10.49 -42.60
C VAL A 144 4.94 9.83 -42.36
N ASN A 145 4.90 8.51 -42.22
CA ASN A 145 3.64 7.79 -41.96
C ASN A 145 3.03 8.13 -40.59
N SER A 146 3.86 8.30 -39.55
CA SER A 146 3.41 8.79 -38.25
C SER A 146 2.83 10.21 -38.37
N LEU A 147 3.53 11.12 -39.06
CA LEU A 147 3.06 12.49 -39.29
C LEU A 147 1.73 12.54 -40.06
N LYS A 148 1.55 11.70 -41.08
CA LYS A 148 0.26 11.55 -41.79
C LYS A 148 -0.87 11.12 -40.84
N GLN A 149 -0.60 10.15 -39.96
CA GLN A 149 -1.59 9.69 -38.98
C GLN A 149 -1.94 10.79 -37.97
N ILE A 150 -0.94 11.54 -37.49
CA ILE A 150 -1.14 12.72 -36.62
C ILE A 150 -2.01 13.76 -37.33
N GLY A 151 -1.67 14.13 -38.55
CA GLY A 151 -2.42 15.12 -39.32
C GLY A 151 -3.86 14.68 -39.59
N LEU A 152 -4.07 13.41 -39.95
CA LEU A 152 -5.41 12.85 -40.14
C LEU A 152 -6.21 12.86 -38.85
N ALA A 153 -5.63 12.44 -37.72
CA ALA A 153 -6.28 12.47 -36.41
C ALA A 153 -6.69 13.90 -36.02
N ALA A 154 -5.81 14.88 -36.23
CA ALA A 154 -6.11 16.28 -35.95
C ALA A 154 -7.24 16.83 -36.83
N ARG A 155 -7.33 16.41 -38.10
CA ARG A 155 -8.46 16.77 -38.99
C ARG A 155 -9.77 16.12 -38.56
N LEU A 156 -9.73 14.84 -38.16
CA LEU A 156 -10.91 14.16 -37.63
C LEU A 156 -11.40 14.84 -36.34
N TRP A 157 -10.50 15.19 -35.44
CA TRP A 157 -10.80 16.02 -34.27
C TRP A 157 -11.49 17.32 -34.68
N ALA A 158 -10.88 18.09 -35.59
CA ALA A 158 -11.41 19.41 -35.97
C ALA A 158 -12.83 19.33 -36.52
N LYS A 159 -13.16 18.28 -37.28
CA LYS A 159 -14.51 18.04 -37.79
C LYS A 159 -15.57 17.99 -36.68
N ASP A 160 -15.22 17.41 -35.53
CA ASP A 160 -16.11 17.26 -34.38
C ASP A 160 -16.04 18.47 -33.43
N HIS A 161 -15.10 19.39 -33.66
CA HIS A 161 -14.77 20.52 -32.77
C HIS A 161 -14.80 21.88 -33.50
N GLY A 162 -15.70 22.04 -34.48
CA GLY A 162 -15.95 23.33 -35.13
C GLY A 162 -14.80 23.86 -35.98
N ASP A 163 -14.11 22.95 -36.69
CA ASP A 163 -12.97 23.24 -37.56
C ASP A 163 -11.76 23.86 -36.83
N VAL A 164 -11.64 23.57 -35.53
CA VAL A 164 -10.50 23.96 -34.70
C VAL A 164 -9.64 22.74 -34.38
N PHE A 165 -8.35 22.81 -34.68
CA PHE A 165 -7.38 21.78 -34.31
C PHE A 165 -7.27 21.63 -32.78
N PRO A 166 -6.86 20.46 -32.28
CA PRO A 166 -6.75 20.24 -30.84
C PRO A 166 -5.76 21.23 -30.18
N PRO A 167 -5.84 21.44 -28.86
CA PRO A 167 -4.84 22.24 -28.15
C PRO A 167 -3.49 21.52 -28.01
N ASP A 168 -3.49 20.19 -27.99
CA ASP A 168 -2.31 19.34 -27.83
C ASP A 168 -2.57 17.91 -28.36
N PHE A 169 -1.52 17.07 -28.38
CA PHE A 169 -1.63 15.68 -28.84
C PHE A 169 -2.53 14.81 -27.95
N ILE A 170 -2.59 15.09 -26.65
CA ILE A 170 -3.30 14.26 -25.66
C ILE A 170 -4.81 14.44 -25.82
N SER A 171 -5.24 15.66 -26.11
CA SER A 171 -6.63 15.99 -26.37
C SER A 171 -7.18 15.13 -27.50
N MET A 172 -6.43 14.95 -28.59
CA MET A 172 -6.86 14.11 -29.72
C MET A 172 -6.52 12.61 -29.59
N ARG A 173 -6.18 12.10 -28.39
CA ARG A 173 -5.77 10.69 -28.23
C ARG A 173 -6.79 9.68 -28.76
N ASP A 174 -8.09 9.99 -28.65
CA ASP A 174 -9.17 9.09 -29.05
C ASP A 174 -9.28 8.97 -30.59
N TYR A 175 -8.59 9.85 -31.32
CA TYR A 175 -8.46 9.85 -32.78
C TYR A 175 -7.15 9.21 -33.25
N LEU A 176 -6.28 8.81 -32.31
CA LEU A 176 -5.02 8.13 -32.57
C LEU A 176 -5.14 6.66 -32.18
N ALA A 177 -4.70 5.76 -33.07
CA ALA A 177 -4.80 4.32 -32.81
C ALA A 177 -3.91 3.85 -31.64
N THR A 178 -2.76 4.51 -31.41
CA THR A 178 -1.77 4.13 -30.39
C THR A 178 -0.86 5.30 -30.05
N PRO A 179 -0.35 5.40 -28.80
CA PRO A 179 0.65 6.41 -28.44
C PRO A 179 1.96 6.27 -29.21
N LYS A 180 2.27 5.09 -29.79
CA LYS A 180 3.50 4.85 -30.58
C LYS A 180 3.66 5.82 -31.75
N ILE A 181 2.54 6.32 -32.30
CA ILE A 181 2.53 7.28 -33.42
C ILE A 181 3.16 8.62 -33.03
N LEU A 182 3.22 8.95 -31.73
CA LEU A 182 3.75 10.21 -31.21
C LEU A 182 5.28 10.22 -31.04
N PHE A 183 5.95 9.11 -31.38
CA PHE A 183 7.40 8.99 -31.25
C PHE A 183 8.05 8.78 -32.61
N CYS A 184 9.12 9.53 -32.86
CA CYS A 184 9.90 9.39 -34.09
C CYS A 184 10.69 8.08 -34.04
N PRO A 185 10.73 7.28 -35.12
CA PRO A 185 11.47 6.02 -35.14
C PRO A 185 12.99 6.20 -34.99
N ALA A 186 13.52 7.39 -35.31
CA ALA A 186 14.92 7.76 -35.14
C ALA A 186 15.22 8.41 -33.78
N ASP A 187 14.21 8.61 -32.92
CA ASP A 187 14.43 9.09 -31.55
C ASP A 187 14.92 7.94 -30.67
N ALA A 188 16.23 7.96 -30.38
CA ALA A 188 16.87 6.94 -29.55
C ALA A 188 16.56 7.09 -28.05
N VAL A 189 16.07 8.26 -27.63
CA VAL A 189 15.80 8.58 -26.21
C VAL A 189 14.33 8.41 -25.87
N ALA A 190 13.45 8.49 -26.87
CA ALA A 190 12.02 8.25 -26.70
C ALA A 190 11.74 6.87 -26.07
N THR A 191 11.10 6.90 -24.89
CA THR A 191 10.53 5.70 -24.30
C THR A 191 9.34 5.30 -25.16
N ARG A 192 9.46 4.20 -25.90
CA ARG A 192 8.38 3.73 -26.78
C ARG A 192 7.24 3.16 -25.94
N VAL A 193 6.26 4.01 -25.69
CA VAL A 193 5.07 3.65 -24.92
C VAL A 193 4.07 2.90 -25.81
N SER A 194 3.58 1.75 -25.35
CA SER A 194 2.51 1.01 -26.03
C SER A 194 1.10 1.42 -25.61
N ASP A 195 0.98 1.99 -24.41
CA ASP A 195 -0.30 2.19 -23.72
C ASP A 195 -0.45 3.64 -23.24
N TRP A 196 -1.64 4.22 -23.47
CA TRP A 196 -1.92 5.63 -23.15
C TRP A 196 -1.67 6.03 -21.69
N PRO A 197 -1.97 5.21 -20.65
CA PRO A 197 -1.72 5.59 -19.26
C PRO A 197 -0.25 5.79 -18.90
N GLN A 198 0.67 5.23 -19.69
CA GLN A 198 2.11 5.34 -19.47
C GLN A 198 2.74 6.51 -20.25
N LEU A 199 1.96 7.21 -21.08
CA LEU A 199 2.45 8.30 -21.91
C LEU A 199 2.72 9.53 -21.05
N ASP A 200 3.99 9.90 -20.94
CA ASP A 200 4.41 11.23 -20.50
C ASP A 200 4.37 12.19 -21.70
N PRO A 201 3.52 13.23 -21.72
CA PRO A 201 3.43 14.17 -22.84
C PRO A 201 4.76 14.88 -23.14
N SER A 202 5.66 15.02 -22.16
CA SER A 202 6.97 15.64 -22.35
C SER A 202 7.95 14.77 -23.15
N SER A 203 7.64 13.47 -23.30
CA SER A 203 8.47 12.51 -24.04
C SER A 203 8.15 12.43 -25.55
N ILE A 204 7.09 13.11 -26.00
CA ILE A 204 6.63 13.11 -27.41
C ILE A 204 7.71 13.73 -28.32
N SER A 205 8.12 13.00 -29.37
CA SER A 205 9.19 13.46 -30.27
C SER A 205 8.76 14.59 -31.20
N TYR A 206 7.48 14.67 -31.56
CA TYR A 206 6.94 15.63 -32.52
C TYR A 206 6.58 16.96 -31.85
N ARG A 207 6.72 18.07 -32.58
CA ARG A 207 6.32 19.40 -32.12
C ARG A 207 5.04 19.83 -32.79
N PHE A 208 4.03 20.13 -31.99
CA PHE A 208 2.76 20.67 -32.46
C PHE A 208 2.88 22.18 -32.71
N LEU A 209 2.57 22.63 -33.92
CA LEU A 209 2.84 24.00 -34.38
C LEU A 209 1.61 24.89 -34.41
N ASN A 210 0.41 24.31 -34.55
CA ASN A 210 -0.84 25.05 -34.71
C ASN A 210 -1.92 24.62 -33.70
N PRO A 211 -1.64 24.70 -32.39
CA PRO A 211 -2.62 24.36 -31.36
C PRO A 211 -3.81 25.32 -31.38
N ASN A 212 -5.03 24.79 -31.29
CA ASN A 212 -6.28 25.57 -31.42
C ASN A 212 -6.38 26.39 -32.72
N GLY A 213 -5.60 26.03 -33.73
CA GLY A 213 -5.62 26.71 -35.01
C GLY A 213 -6.84 26.34 -35.83
N ASN A 214 -7.25 27.23 -36.73
CA ASN A 214 -8.29 26.92 -37.71
C ASN A 214 -7.77 25.89 -38.74
N ALA A 215 -8.57 24.87 -39.02
CA ALA A 215 -8.32 23.83 -40.02
C ALA A 215 -8.62 24.25 -41.48
N SER A 216 -9.10 25.47 -41.72
CA SER A 216 -9.50 25.99 -43.04
C SER A 216 -8.33 26.26 -43.98
N ASP A 217 -7.14 26.55 -43.46
CA ASP A 217 -5.95 26.81 -44.28
C ASP A 217 -5.18 25.49 -44.49
N PRO A 218 -5.32 24.81 -45.64
CA PRO A 218 -4.74 23.48 -45.86
C PRO A 218 -3.21 23.47 -45.84
N ALA A 219 -2.57 24.59 -46.22
CA ALA A 219 -1.13 24.67 -46.39
C ALA A 219 -0.40 25.07 -45.09
N LYS A 220 -1.14 25.39 -44.02
CA LYS A 220 -0.54 25.81 -42.76
C LYS A 220 0.19 24.64 -42.06
N PRO A 221 1.46 24.78 -41.65
CA PRO A 221 2.18 23.77 -40.88
C PRO A 221 1.45 23.41 -39.59
N LEU A 222 1.24 22.11 -39.37
CA LEU A 222 0.49 21.59 -38.22
C LEU A 222 1.40 20.91 -37.20
N THR A 223 2.27 20.01 -37.65
CA THR A 223 3.21 19.28 -36.77
C THR A 223 4.53 19.07 -37.49
N THR A 224 5.64 19.16 -36.77
CA THR A 224 6.98 18.91 -37.33
C THR A 224 7.75 17.88 -36.53
N CYS A 225 8.60 17.12 -37.22
CA CYS A 225 9.60 16.25 -36.62
C CYS A 225 10.93 17.02 -36.49
N PRO A 226 11.42 17.30 -35.28
CA PRO A 226 12.71 17.97 -35.09
C PRO A 226 13.92 17.14 -35.56
N ILE A 227 13.77 15.82 -35.71
CA ILE A 227 14.85 14.89 -36.07
C ILE A 227 15.04 14.81 -37.58
N HIS A 228 13.96 14.57 -38.34
CA HIS A 228 14.02 14.46 -39.81
C HIS A 228 13.64 15.77 -40.53
N GLY A 229 13.18 16.80 -39.81
CA GLY A 229 12.67 18.06 -40.37
C GLY A 229 11.32 17.97 -41.10
N HIS A 230 10.76 16.77 -41.25
CA HIS A 230 9.49 16.55 -41.93
C HIS A 230 8.35 17.29 -41.25
N THR A 231 7.47 17.89 -42.04
CA THR A 231 6.36 18.71 -41.53
C THR A 231 5.06 18.28 -42.18
N VAL A 232 4.04 17.97 -41.38
CA VAL A 232 2.68 17.75 -41.85
C VAL A 232 1.91 19.06 -41.84
N LEU A 233 1.18 19.32 -42.91
CA LEU A 233 0.31 20.48 -43.07
C LEU A 233 -1.10 20.18 -42.57
N SER A 234 -1.93 21.21 -42.51
CA SER A 234 -3.30 21.13 -42.01
C SER A 234 -4.21 20.24 -42.86
N ASP A 235 -3.87 20.01 -44.13
CA ASP A 235 -4.54 19.04 -45.00
C ASP A 235 -4.07 17.58 -44.80
N ALA A 236 -3.13 17.34 -43.90
CA ALA A 236 -2.45 16.06 -43.64
C ALA A 236 -1.44 15.60 -44.73
N SER A 237 -1.13 16.45 -45.71
CA SER A 237 0.03 16.24 -46.59
C SER A 237 1.34 16.46 -45.83
N VAL A 238 2.41 15.75 -46.20
CA VAL A 238 3.71 15.84 -45.52
C VAL A 238 4.76 16.37 -46.48
N GLN A 239 5.43 17.44 -46.06
CA GLN A 239 6.63 17.97 -46.68
C GLN A 239 7.85 17.25 -46.08
N ARG A 240 8.53 16.46 -46.91
CA ARG A 240 9.83 15.85 -46.57
C ARG A 240 10.93 16.91 -46.74
N GLN A 241 11.97 16.81 -45.92
CA GLN A 241 13.19 17.59 -46.09
C GLN A 241 14.13 16.87 -47.05
#